data_AF-A0A3B8NG42-F1
#
_entry.id   AF-A0A3B8NG42-F1
#
_cell.length_a   1.000
_cell.length_b   1.000
_cell.length_c   1.000
_cell.angle_alpha   90.00
_cell.angle_beta   90.00
_cell.angle_gamma   90.00
#
_symmetry.space_group_name_H-M   'P 1'
#
loop_
_entity.id
_entity.type
_entity.pdbx_description
1 polymer ?
#
loop_
_entity_poly.entity_id
_entity_poly.type
_entity_poly.pdbx_seq_one_letter_code
_entity_poly.pdbx_strand_id
1 'polypeptide(L)'
;ILPGYKTDPAITNQDGEVLFSPMNSRYPWRLYPYIKDVEDSLLYNGNESVMKDKNSDYLVSVFPNLGMNTTFIGGHFGSGSLLRPSARIEEKIGQFCIRHTSHINNASNLITFLSARSHPEESWDGRGYFEVQPPIVLRKNWKSKPWTQDSNPEDHGFIDLRWNGKAVAAMLDGSGRLMNEEELRDMRFWSPLAAEADLPNRAFPINIRSK
;
A
#
# COMPACT_ATOMS: atom_id res chain seq x y z
N ILE A 1 -12.34 -2.52 -7.98
CA ILE A 1 -11.05 -2.17 -7.34
C ILE A 1 -10.97 -2.91 -6.02
N LEU A 2 -9.89 -3.64 -5.78
CA LEU A 2 -9.70 -4.42 -4.55
C LEU A 2 -9.48 -3.47 -3.36
N PRO A 3 -10.23 -3.58 -2.24
CA PRO A 3 -9.88 -2.89 -1.01
C PRO A 3 -8.57 -3.40 -0.40
N GLY A 4 -7.69 -2.50 0.03
CA GLY A 4 -6.39 -2.87 0.58
C GLY A 4 -6.45 -3.44 2.00
N TYR A 5 -7.40 -2.96 2.82
CA TYR A 5 -7.71 -3.53 4.14
C TYR A 5 -9.21 -3.51 4.42
N LYS A 6 -9.91 -4.62 4.24
CA LYS A 6 -11.33 -4.77 4.61
C LYS A 6 -11.62 -6.23 4.91
N THR A 7 -12.17 -6.49 6.09
CA THR A 7 -12.55 -7.84 6.53
C THR A 7 -13.52 -8.46 5.55
N ASP A 8 -13.17 -9.66 5.09
CA ASP A 8 -13.95 -10.48 4.19
C ASP A 8 -13.89 -11.93 4.70
N PRO A 9 -14.99 -12.50 5.22
CA PRO A 9 -14.97 -13.82 5.82
C PRO A 9 -14.85 -14.96 4.81
N ALA A 10 -14.92 -14.68 3.49
CA ALA A 10 -14.94 -15.72 2.45
C ALA A 10 -13.55 -16.02 1.83
N ILE A 11 -12.47 -15.45 2.37
CA ILE A 11 -11.11 -15.63 1.85
C ILE A 11 -10.51 -16.95 2.36
N THR A 12 -9.89 -17.72 1.47
CA THR A 12 -9.19 -18.96 1.79
C THR A 12 -7.69 -18.86 1.47
N ASN A 13 -6.87 -19.64 2.17
CA ASN A 13 -5.46 -19.85 1.83
C ASN A 13 -5.31 -20.83 0.66
N GLN A 14 -4.06 -21.22 0.39
CA GLN A 14 -3.71 -22.13 -0.69
C GLN A 14 -4.24 -23.57 -0.54
N ASP A 15 -4.47 -23.99 0.70
CA ASP A 15 -5.00 -25.30 1.05
C ASP A 15 -6.54 -25.31 1.11
N GLY A 16 -7.18 -24.17 0.80
CA GLY A 16 -8.63 -24.00 0.83
C GLY A 16 -9.20 -23.72 2.21
N GLU A 17 -8.36 -23.45 3.20
CA GLU A 17 -8.77 -23.16 4.58
C GLU A 17 -9.24 -21.71 4.72
N VAL A 18 -10.33 -21.49 5.46
CA VAL A 18 -10.89 -20.15 5.66
C VAL A 18 -9.98 -19.33 6.58
N LEU A 19 -9.63 -18.12 6.13
CA LEU A 19 -8.80 -17.18 6.89
C LEU A 19 -9.65 -16.20 7.69
N PHE A 20 -9.14 -15.83 8.87
CA PHE A 20 -9.78 -14.88 9.78
C PHE A 20 -9.01 -13.56 9.87
N SER A 21 -9.62 -12.58 10.52
CA SER A 21 -8.99 -11.28 10.77
C SER A 21 -7.74 -11.43 11.65
N PRO A 22 -6.62 -10.75 11.35
CA PRO A 22 -6.49 -9.70 10.32
C PRO A 22 -6.09 -10.21 8.92
N MET A 23 -5.73 -11.48 8.77
CA MET A 23 -5.17 -12.04 7.52
C MET A 23 -6.12 -11.85 6.34
N ASN A 24 -7.39 -12.21 6.53
CA ASN A 24 -8.44 -12.07 5.52
C ASN A 24 -8.76 -10.63 5.10
N SER A 25 -8.26 -9.65 5.86
CA SER A 25 -8.49 -8.25 5.58
C SER A 25 -7.46 -7.69 4.61
N ARG A 26 -6.25 -8.26 4.57
CA ARG A 26 -5.09 -7.74 3.83
C ARG A 26 -5.08 -8.23 2.39
N TYR A 27 -4.52 -7.41 1.51
CA TYR A 27 -4.55 -7.65 0.07
C TYR A 27 -3.94 -9.00 -0.40
N PRO A 28 -2.88 -9.59 0.23
CA PRO A 28 -2.22 -10.78 -0.33
C PRO A 28 -3.18 -11.95 -0.53
N TRP A 29 -3.90 -12.34 0.53
CA TRP A 29 -4.88 -13.42 0.47
C TRP A 29 -6.11 -13.11 -0.36
N ARG A 30 -6.38 -11.83 -0.60
CA ARG A 30 -7.48 -11.40 -1.47
C ARG A 30 -7.09 -11.42 -2.94
N LEU A 31 -5.80 -11.31 -3.25
CA LEU A 31 -5.27 -11.54 -4.59
C LEU A 31 -5.09 -13.02 -4.90
N TYR A 32 -4.93 -13.86 -3.87
CA TYR A 32 -4.69 -15.28 -4.03
C TYR A 32 -5.61 -15.99 -5.04
N PRO A 33 -6.95 -15.75 -5.05
CA PRO A 33 -7.85 -16.37 -6.02
C PRO A 33 -7.53 -16.04 -7.50
N TYR A 34 -6.74 -15.01 -7.77
CA TYR A 34 -6.40 -14.52 -9.11
C TYR A 34 -4.98 -14.88 -9.56
N ILE A 35 -4.05 -15.05 -8.62
CA ILE A 35 -2.62 -15.31 -8.93
C ILE A 35 -2.24 -16.79 -8.79
N LYS A 36 -3.06 -17.59 -8.07
CA LYS A 36 -2.95 -19.04 -7.85
C LYS A 36 -1.68 -19.55 -7.15
N ASP A 37 -0.55 -18.87 -7.27
CA ASP A 37 0.70 -19.18 -6.57
C ASP A 37 1.19 -17.93 -5.84
N VAL A 38 1.44 -18.03 -4.53
CA VAL A 38 1.93 -16.91 -3.70
C VAL A 38 3.46 -16.80 -3.77
N GLU A 39 4.12 -17.96 -3.75
CA GLU A 39 5.56 -18.07 -4.04
C GLU A 39 5.79 -17.67 -5.51
N ASP A 40 6.91 -16.99 -5.79
CA ASP A 40 7.25 -16.39 -7.09
C ASP A 40 6.35 -15.23 -7.57
N SER A 41 5.32 -14.85 -6.80
CA SER A 41 4.45 -13.71 -7.13
C SER A 41 4.47 -12.60 -6.06
N LEU A 42 4.01 -12.92 -4.84
CA LEU A 42 3.95 -12.01 -3.69
C LEU A 42 5.15 -12.18 -2.77
N LEU A 43 5.72 -13.39 -2.79
CA LEU A 43 6.92 -13.78 -2.06
C LEU A 43 7.99 -14.16 -3.07
N TYR A 44 9.00 -13.31 -3.20
CA TYR A 44 10.11 -13.48 -4.13
C TYR A 44 11.31 -12.66 -3.67
N ASN A 45 12.51 -13.00 -4.15
CA ASN A 45 13.74 -12.28 -3.80
C ASN A 45 13.95 -12.17 -2.27
N GLY A 46 13.84 -13.28 -1.55
CA GLY A 46 14.39 -13.48 -0.21
C GLY A 46 13.43 -13.45 0.97
N ASN A 47 12.11 -13.45 0.75
CA ASN A 47 11.12 -13.69 1.81
C ASN A 47 10.31 -14.98 1.57
N GLU A 48 10.66 -15.82 0.60
CA GLU A 48 10.00 -17.09 0.27
C GLU A 48 10.01 -18.06 1.47
N SER A 49 11.02 -17.93 2.34
CA SER A 49 11.13 -18.70 3.58
C SER A 49 9.95 -18.53 4.54
N VAL A 50 9.13 -17.45 4.40
CA VAL A 50 7.91 -17.28 5.21
C VAL A 50 6.94 -18.46 5.03
N MET A 51 6.96 -19.13 3.87
CA MET A 51 6.11 -20.29 3.57
C MET A 51 6.45 -21.53 4.42
N LYS A 52 7.67 -21.58 4.97
CA LYS A 52 8.13 -22.72 5.79
C LYS A 52 7.77 -22.56 7.27
N ASP A 53 7.26 -21.40 7.66
CA ASP A 53 6.88 -21.12 9.04
C ASP A 53 5.48 -21.68 9.36
N LYS A 54 5.28 -22.10 10.61
CA LYS A 54 3.97 -22.57 11.09
C LYS A 54 2.86 -21.50 11.03
N ASN A 55 3.23 -20.23 10.98
CA ASN A 55 2.35 -19.08 10.86
C ASN A 55 2.39 -18.47 9.45
N SER A 56 2.76 -19.26 8.43
CA SER A 56 2.93 -18.80 7.03
C SER A 56 1.76 -17.94 6.55
N ASP A 57 0.51 -18.33 6.83
CA ASP A 57 -0.67 -17.54 6.47
C ASP A 57 -0.64 -16.11 7.00
N TYR A 58 -0.26 -15.95 8.25
CA TYR A 58 -0.12 -14.63 8.83
C TYR A 58 1.02 -13.86 8.18
N LEU A 59 2.17 -14.50 8.01
CA LEU A 59 3.40 -13.90 7.51
C LEU A 59 3.27 -13.46 6.04
N VAL A 60 2.68 -14.29 5.17
CA VAL A 60 2.29 -13.94 3.80
C VAL A 60 1.39 -12.71 3.80
N SER A 61 0.41 -12.67 4.72
CA SER A 61 -0.57 -11.58 4.74
C SER A 61 0.08 -10.23 5.08
N VAL A 62 1.17 -10.23 5.86
CA VAL A 62 1.77 -9.01 6.44
C VAL A 62 3.12 -8.64 5.83
N PHE A 63 3.89 -9.59 5.29
CA PHE A 63 5.23 -9.37 4.71
C PHE A 63 5.37 -9.78 3.22
N PRO A 64 4.42 -9.46 2.32
CA PRO A 64 4.67 -9.58 0.89
C PRO A 64 5.73 -8.56 0.45
N ASN A 65 6.46 -8.82 -0.64
CA ASN A 65 7.51 -7.90 -1.14
C ASN A 65 6.99 -6.52 -1.53
N LEU A 66 5.73 -6.46 -1.92
CA LEU A 66 5.07 -5.24 -2.36
C LEU A 66 4.04 -4.82 -1.31
N GLY A 67 4.06 -3.56 -0.89
CA GLY A 67 2.98 -2.98 -0.10
C GLY A 67 1.99 -2.25 -1.00
N MET A 68 0.71 -2.30 -0.64
CA MET A 68 -0.34 -1.60 -1.37
C MET A 68 -0.50 -0.15 -0.89
N ASN A 69 -0.77 0.79 -1.80
CA ASN A 69 -1.23 2.16 -1.46
C ASN A 69 -2.68 2.10 -0.94
N THR A 70 -2.86 1.62 0.29
CA THR A 70 -4.18 1.37 0.89
C THR A 70 -4.92 2.67 1.23
N THR A 71 -4.23 3.81 1.30
CA THR A 71 -4.86 5.10 1.62
C THR A 71 -5.71 5.62 0.47
N PHE A 72 -5.20 5.55 -0.77
CA PHE A 72 -5.86 6.14 -1.94
C PHE A 72 -6.43 5.11 -2.92
N ILE A 73 -5.94 3.86 -2.89
CA ILE A 73 -6.43 2.79 -3.76
C ILE A 73 -7.11 1.73 -2.91
N GLY A 74 -8.39 1.47 -3.18
CA GLY A 74 -9.19 0.43 -2.51
C GLY A 74 -9.61 0.76 -1.08
N GLY A 75 -8.76 1.45 -0.31
CA GLY A 75 -9.05 1.93 1.04
C GLY A 75 -8.57 0.99 2.15
N HIS A 76 -8.18 1.60 3.28
CA HIS A 76 -7.91 0.92 4.54
C HIS A 76 -9.04 1.17 5.54
N PHE A 77 -9.79 0.12 5.90
CA PHE A 77 -10.95 0.18 6.80
C PHE A 77 -10.66 -0.29 8.23
N GLY A 78 -9.48 -0.85 8.50
CA GLY A 78 -9.02 -1.21 9.85
C GLY A 78 -8.61 -0.01 10.71
N SER A 79 -8.22 -0.25 11.96
CA SER A 79 -7.83 0.77 12.95
C SER A 79 -6.54 1.53 12.62
N GLY A 80 -5.60 0.90 11.91
CA GLY A 80 -4.33 1.54 11.49
C GLY A 80 -4.44 2.52 10.31
N SER A 81 -5.65 2.81 9.81
CA SER A 81 -5.83 3.67 8.63
C SER A 81 -5.37 5.11 8.87
N LEU A 82 -4.54 5.65 7.96
CA LEU A 82 -4.19 7.07 7.95
C LEU A 82 -5.38 7.99 7.65
N LEU A 83 -6.33 7.51 6.84
CA LEU A 83 -7.58 8.19 6.55
C LEU A 83 -8.63 7.17 6.11
N ARG A 84 -9.48 6.75 7.05
CA ARG A 84 -10.52 5.75 6.77
C ARG A 84 -11.59 6.34 5.83
N PRO A 85 -11.86 5.72 4.67
CA PRO A 85 -12.96 6.15 3.80
C PRO A 85 -14.30 6.07 4.52
N SER A 86 -15.07 7.15 4.47
CA SER A 86 -16.45 7.23 5.00
C SER A 86 -17.18 8.39 4.33
N ALA A 87 -18.52 8.32 4.28
CA ALA A 87 -19.34 9.36 3.68
C ALA A 87 -19.03 10.76 4.25
N ARG A 88 -18.85 10.87 5.57
CA ARG A 88 -18.53 12.12 6.25
C ARG A 88 -17.18 12.73 5.82
N ILE A 89 -16.18 11.89 5.59
CA ILE A 89 -14.86 12.37 5.15
C ILE A 89 -14.92 12.75 3.67
N GLU A 90 -15.60 11.95 2.85
CA GLU A 90 -15.74 12.18 1.41
C GLU A 90 -16.58 13.42 1.09
N GLU A 91 -17.57 13.76 1.92
CA GLU A 91 -18.31 15.03 1.82
C GLU A 91 -17.39 16.25 2.00
N LYS A 92 -16.35 16.12 2.83
CA LYS A 92 -15.43 17.22 3.15
C LYS A 92 -14.25 17.34 2.18
N ILE A 93 -13.71 16.20 1.75
CA ILE A 93 -12.45 16.13 0.99
C ILE A 93 -12.70 15.83 -0.49
N GLY A 94 -13.87 15.28 -0.83
CA GLY A 94 -14.14 14.63 -2.09
C GLY A 94 -13.83 13.13 -2.03
N GLN A 95 -14.12 12.43 -3.13
CA GLN A 95 -13.86 11.00 -3.27
C GLN A 95 -12.35 10.73 -3.45
N PHE A 96 -11.61 10.84 -2.34
CA PHE A 96 -10.15 10.74 -2.33
C PHE A 96 -9.63 9.31 -2.56
N CYS A 97 -10.45 8.30 -2.27
CA CYS A 97 -10.09 6.90 -2.37
C CYS A 97 -10.81 6.25 -3.55
N ILE A 98 -10.03 5.70 -4.49
CA ILE A 98 -10.54 4.97 -5.64
C ILE A 98 -11.10 3.63 -5.18
N ARG A 99 -12.42 3.46 -5.30
CA ARG A 99 -13.13 2.20 -4.99
C ARG A 99 -13.88 1.62 -6.19
N HIS A 100 -14.07 2.44 -7.23
CA HIS A 100 -14.72 2.08 -8.48
C HIS A 100 -13.85 2.51 -9.66
N THR A 101 -13.88 1.74 -10.75
CA THR A 101 -13.08 2.02 -11.96
C THR A 101 -13.49 3.33 -12.64
N SER A 102 -14.74 3.76 -12.48
CA SER A 102 -15.25 5.05 -12.98
C SER A 102 -14.58 6.27 -12.33
N HIS A 103 -13.88 6.10 -11.21
CA HIS A 103 -13.18 7.19 -10.52
C HIS A 103 -11.69 7.24 -10.85
N ILE A 104 -11.25 6.43 -11.81
CA ILE A 104 -9.85 6.37 -12.22
C ILE A 104 -9.61 7.46 -13.25
N ASN A 105 -8.88 8.48 -12.82
CA ASN A 105 -8.21 9.45 -13.69
C ASN A 105 -6.69 9.29 -13.50
N ASN A 106 -5.89 9.56 -14.53
CA ASN A 106 -4.43 9.50 -14.46
C ASN A 106 -3.87 8.14 -14.00
N ALA A 107 -4.47 7.02 -14.42
CA ALA A 107 -4.10 5.66 -13.99
C ALA A 107 -2.60 5.36 -14.07
N SER A 108 -1.94 5.82 -15.15
CA SER A 108 -0.51 5.62 -15.36
C SER A 108 0.36 6.31 -14.31
N ASN A 109 -0.16 7.32 -13.63
CA ASN A 109 0.54 8.07 -12.60
C ASN A 109 0.04 7.75 -11.20
N LEU A 110 -0.76 6.70 -10.97
CA LEU A 110 -1.19 6.33 -9.62
C LEU A 110 -0.52 5.04 -9.17
N ILE A 111 0.29 5.15 -8.12
CA ILE A 111 0.94 4.01 -7.47
C ILE A 111 -0.13 3.13 -6.83
N THR A 112 -0.15 1.85 -7.22
CA THR A 112 -0.98 0.83 -6.59
C THR A 112 -0.16 -0.03 -5.63
N PHE A 113 1.02 -0.47 -6.04
CA PHE A 113 1.97 -1.22 -5.21
C PHE A 113 3.37 -0.62 -5.29
N LEU A 114 4.14 -0.74 -4.20
CA LEU A 114 5.57 -0.41 -4.14
C LEU A 114 6.33 -1.52 -3.42
N SER A 115 7.61 -1.72 -3.75
CA SER A 115 8.50 -2.49 -2.89
C SER A 115 8.49 -1.94 -1.48
N ALA A 116 8.29 -2.84 -0.52
CA ALA A 116 8.06 -2.48 0.87
C ALA A 116 8.99 -3.25 1.82
N ARG A 117 9.16 -2.70 3.02
CA ARG A 117 9.99 -3.25 4.09
C ARG A 117 9.34 -3.07 5.46
N SER A 118 9.74 -3.93 6.38
CA SER A 118 9.37 -3.89 7.79
C SER A 118 10.63 -3.94 8.65
N HIS A 119 10.45 -4.00 9.97
CA HIS A 119 11.58 -4.12 10.89
C HIS A 119 12.23 -5.51 10.76
N PRO A 120 13.57 -5.62 10.79
CA PRO A 120 14.27 -6.92 10.74
C PRO A 120 13.87 -7.91 11.82
N GLU A 121 13.42 -7.43 12.97
CA GLU A 121 12.88 -8.24 14.06
C GLU A 121 11.44 -8.72 13.85
N GLU A 122 10.70 -8.09 12.94
CA GLU A 122 9.31 -8.43 12.63
C GLU A 122 9.19 -9.41 11.46
N SER A 123 10.17 -9.45 10.53
CA SER A 123 10.15 -10.28 9.33
C SER A 123 11.51 -10.89 8.98
N TRP A 124 11.58 -11.73 7.93
CA TRP A 124 12.85 -12.27 7.42
C TRP A 124 13.70 -11.15 6.80
N ASP A 125 14.64 -10.63 7.60
CA ASP A 125 15.56 -9.55 7.24
C ASP A 125 14.88 -8.20 6.94
N GLY A 126 13.68 -7.96 7.48
CA GLY A 126 12.97 -6.69 7.32
C GLY A 126 12.34 -6.55 5.93
N ARG A 127 12.18 -7.64 5.17
CA ARG A 127 11.65 -7.59 3.81
C ARG A 127 10.13 -7.67 3.81
N GLY A 128 9.54 -6.78 3.01
CA GLY A 128 8.12 -6.80 2.75
C GLY A 128 7.31 -6.11 3.84
N TYR A 129 6.16 -5.59 3.43
CA TYR A 129 5.11 -5.11 4.31
C TYR A 129 3.84 -4.95 3.47
N PHE A 130 2.69 -5.31 4.00
CA PHE A 130 1.45 -5.40 3.21
C PHE A 130 0.90 -4.04 2.73
N GLU A 131 1.35 -2.94 3.31
CA GLU A 131 0.94 -1.60 2.92
C GLU A 131 2.14 -0.68 2.72
N VAL A 132 1.95 0.34 1.88
CA VAL A 132 2.84 1.50 1.83
C VAL A 132 2.00 2.73 2.06
N GLN A 133 2.59 3.68 2.78
CA GLN A 133 1.90 4.87 3.23
C GLN A 133 2.45 6.10 2.51
N PRO A 134 1.59 7.00 2.01
CA PRO A 134 2.00 8.21 1.31
C PRO A 134 2.76 9.17 2.24
N PRO A 135 3.56 10.11 1.68
CA PRO A 135 4.32 11.08 2.46
C PRO A 135 3.44 12.10 3.18
N ILE A 136 2.26 12.39 2.65
CA ILE A 136 1.31 13.37 3.20
C ILE A 136 -0.12 12.84 3.01
N VAL A 137 -0.95 12.97 4.05
CA VAL A 137 -2.41 12.77 3.93
C VAL A 137 -3.12 14.03 4.39
N LEU A 138 -3.49 14.12 5.66
CA LEU A 138 -3.96 15.37 6.30
C LEU A 138 -2.80 16.16 6.91
N ARG A 139 -1.73 15.47 7.27
CA ARG A 139 -0.47 16.00 7.82
C ARG A 139 0.70 15.25 7.20
N LYS A 140 1.92 15.76 7.39
CA LYS A 140 3.14 15.03 7.03
C LYS A 140 3.15 13.68 7.74
N ASN A 141 3.36 12.61 6.98
CA ASN A 141 3.48 11.24 7.44
C ASN A 141 4.95 10.81 7.47
N TRP A 142 5.70 11.14 6.42
CA TRP A 142 7.14 10.83 6.36
C TRP A 142 7.99 11.88 7.08
N LYS A 143 9.16 11.45 7.57
CA LYS A 143 10.21 12.34 8.07
C LYS A 143 10.86 13.11 6.91
N SER A 144 11.53 14.21 7.26
CA SER A 144 12.26 15.05 6.31
C SER A 144 13.69 14.60 6.08
N LYS A 145 14.23 13.70 6.91
CA LYS A 145 15.53 13.09 6.66
C LYS A 145 15.45 12.22 5.38
N PRO A 146 16.53 12.10 4.60
CA PRO A 146 16.60 11.17 3.48
C PRO A 146 16.42 9.72 3.93
N TRP A 147 15.86 8.90 3.06
CA TRP A 147 15.73 7.47 3.26
C TRP A 147 17.11 6.81 3.34
N THR A 148 17.27 5.85 4.24
CA THR A 148 18.46 5.01 4.33
C THR A 148 18.06 3.57 4.62
N GLN A 149 18.95 2.60 4.35
CA GLN A 149 18.67 1.21 4.69
C GLN A 149 18.42 1.04 6.20
N ASP A 150 19.09 1.83 7.04
CA ASP A 150 19.01 1.75 8.50
C ASP A 150 17.89 2.60 9.12
N SER A 151 17.19 3.44 8.34
CA SER A 151 16.07 4.21 8.88
C SER A 151 14.88 3.31 9.20
N ASN A 152 14.17 3.62 10.28
CA ASN A 152 12.94 2.93 10.62
C ASN A 152 11.97 2.93 9.41
N PRO A 153 11.35 1.78 9.06
CA PRO A 153 10.41 1.69 7.94
C PRO A 153 9.28 2.73 7.99
N GLU A 154 8.69 2.98 9.16
CA GLU A 154 7.57 3.92 9.32
C GLU A 154 7.95 5.38 9.02
N ASP A 155 9.22 5.76 9.17
CA ASP A 155 9.69 7.11 8.88
C ASP A 155 9.52 7.50 7.40
N HIS A 156 9.40 6.50 6.53
CA HIS A 156 9.20 6.63 5.09
C HIS A 156 8.00 5.82 4.60
N GLY A 157 7.03 5.53 5.49
CA GLY A 157 5.79 4.84 5.10
C GLY A 157 6.00 3.45 4.53
N PHE A 158 6.99 2.72 5.06
CA PHE A 158 7.32 1.34 4.75
C PHE A 158 7.83 1.08 3.32
N ILE A 159 8.18 2.12 2.56
CA ILE A 159 8.79 1.93 1.24
C ILE A 159 10.19 1.33 1.37
N ASP A 160 10.57 0.58 0.35
CA ASP A 160 11.91 0.03 0.23
C ASP A 160 12.58 0.43 -1.09
N LEU A 161 13.69 1.17 -0.98
CA LEU A 161 14.51 1.63 -2.09
C LEU A 161 15.68 0.67 -2.40
N ARG A 162 15.46 -0.64 -2.20
CA ARG A 162 16.47 -1.71 -2.36
C ARG A 162 17.16 -1.80 -3.72
N TRP A 163 16.65 -1.14 -4.76
CA TRP A 163 17.21 -1.19 -6.12
C TRP A 163 18.01 0.07 -6.44
N ASN A 164 19.25 0.14 -5.94
CA ASN A 164 20.13 1.30 -6.14
C ASN A 164 19.46 2.64 -5.78
N GLY A 165 18.76 2.67 -4.63
CA GLY A 165 18.04 3.86 -4.17
C GLY A 165 16.69 4.08 -4.86
N LYS A 166 16.10 3.03 -5.46
CA LYS A 166 14.78 3.08 -6.10
C LYS A 166 13.87 1.95 -5.61
N ALA A 167 12.58 2.26 -5.55
CA ALA A 167 11.51 1.29 -5.35
C ALA A 167 11.01 0.77 -6.69
N VAL A 168 10.59 -0.50 -6.72
CA VAL A 168 9.77 -1.03 -7.81
C VAL A 168 8.34 -0.61 -7.54
N ALA A 169 7.72 0.06 -8.52
CA ALA A 169 6.35 0.53 -8.46
C ALA A 169 5.48 -0.17 -9.51
N ALA A 170 4.31 -0.64 -9.11
CA ALA A 170 3.24 -1.02 -10.03
C ALA A 170 2.18 0.08 -10.03
N MET A 171 1.95 0.64 -11.21
CA MET A 171 0.98 1.71 -11.43
C MET A 171 -0.42 1.13 -11.63
N LEU A 172 -1.45 1.95 -11.48
CA LEU A 172 -2.86 1.52 -11.56
C LEU A 172 -3.27 1.06 -12.96
N ASP A 173 -2.57 1.50 -14.01
CA ASP A 173 -2.73 0.99 -15.38
C ASP A 173 -2.03 -0.36 -15.63
N GLY A 174 -1.30 -0.88 -14.65
CA GLY A 174 -0.53 -2.12 -14.74
C GLY A 174 0.92 -1.94 -15.21
N SER A 175 1.37 -0.72 -15.51
CA SER A 175 2.76 -0.46 -15.87
C SER A 175 3.70 -0.55 -14.65
N GLY A 176 4.95 -0.94 -14.90
CA GLY A 176 6.02 -0.97 -13.90
C GLY A 176 6.94 0.24 -14.00
N ARG A 177 7.41 0.78 -12.87
CA ARG A 177 8.38 1.89 -12.80
C ARG A 177 9.43 1.65 -11.71
N LEU A 178 10.61 2.25 -11.87
CA LEU A 178 11.58 2.40 -10.80
C LEU A 178 11.57 3.85 -10.34
N MET A 179 11.22 4.10 -9.07
CA MET A 179 11.04 5.44 -8.53
C MET A 179 12.00 5.71 -7.38
N ASN A 180 12.67 6.85 -7.40
CA ASN A 180 13.54 7.31 -6.31
C ASN A 180 12.73 8.01 -5.20
N GLU A 181 13.39 8.39 -4.10
CA GLU A 181 12.73 9.05 -2.96
C GLU A 181 12.05 10.39 -3.34
N GLU A 182 12.68 11.20 -4.19
CA GLU A 182 12.14 12.50 -4.60
C GLU A 182 10.82 12.32 -5.37
N GLU A 183 10.80 11.40 -6.32
CA GLU A 183 9.59 11.03 -7.08
C GLU A 183 8.51 10.49 -6.15
N LEU A 184 8.87 9.64 -5.18
CA LEU A 184 7.90 9.10 -4.22
C LEU A 184 7.42 10.14 -3.20
N ARG A 185 8.08 11.28 -3.05
CA ARG A 185 7.57 12.39 -2.23
C ARG A 185 6.49 13.21 -2.93
N ASP A 186 6.37 13.08 -4.26
CA ASP A 186 5.37 13.78 -5.06
C ASP A 186 3.98 13.12 -4.92
N MET A 187 3.07 13.86 -4.29
CA MET A 187 1.71 13.41 -4.00
C MET A 187 0.86 13.13 -5.24
N ARG A 188 1.24 13.63 -6.42
CA ARG A 188 0.54 13.33 -7.68
C ARG A 188 0.67 11.85 -8.04
N PHE A 189 1.67 11.14 -7.51
CA PHE A 189 1.78 9.70 -7.70
C PHE A 189 0.94 8.86 -6.72
N TRP A 190 0.43 9.46 -5.66
CA TRP A 190 -0.25 8.75 -4.58
C TRP A 190 -1.76 8.99 -4.58
N SER A 191 -2.17 10.27 -4.68
CA SER A 191 -3.55 10.69 -4.51
C SER A 191 -4.18 11.06 -5.86
N PRO A 192 -5.37 10.52 -6.19
CA PRO A 192 -6.09 10.92 -7.41
C PRO A 192 -6.42 12.41 -7.41
N LEU A 193 -6.79 12.97 -6.26
CA LEU A 193 -7.13 14.39 -6.14
C LEU A 193 -5.91 15.28 -6.22
N ALA A 194 -4.74 14.81 -5.78
CA ALA A 194 -3.50 15.54 -5.97
C ALA A 194 -3.06 15.53 -7.44
N ALA A 195 -3.18 14.39 -8.11
CA ALA A 195 -2.89 14.25 -9.53
C ALA A 195 -3.79 15.16 -10.39
N GLU A 196 -5.09 15.17 -10.10
CA GLU A 196 -6.08 15.99 -10.82
C GLU A 196 -5.86 17.49 -10.62
N ALA A 197 -5.53 17.91 -9.40
CA ALA A 197 -5.33 19.32 -9.06
C ALA A 197 -3.87 19.79 -9.22
N ASP A 198 -2.99 18.96 -9.79
CA ASP A 198 -1.55 19.20 -9.94
C ASP A 198 -0.85 19.64 -8.64
N LEU A 199 -1.02 18.86 -7.58
CA LEU A 199 -0.52 19.15 -6.23
C LEU A 199 0.63 18.22 -5.83
N PRO A 200 1.90 18.60 -6.03
CA PRO A 200 3.03 17.72 -5.68
C PRO A 200 3.22 17.56 -4.16
N ASN A 201 2.78 18.53 -3.36
CA ASN A 201 3.09 18.58 -1.93
C ASN A 201 1.84 18.51 -1.02
N ARG A 202 0.68 18.10 -1.56
CA ARG A 202 -0.58 17.98 -0.81
C ARG A 202 -1.40 16.83 -1.35
N ALA A 203 -2.11 16.11 -0.47
CA ALA A 203 -2.99 15.03 -0.89
C ALA A 203 -4.28 15.50 -1.57
N PHE A 204 -4.79 16.68 -1.19
CA PHE A 204 -6.11 17.17 -1.61
C PHE A 204 -6.09 18.68 -1.89
N PRO A 205 -6.91 19.18 -2.83
CA PRO A 205 -7.23 20.59 -2.95
C PRO A 205 -8.11 21.00 -1.77
N ILE A 206 -7.52 21.61 -0.75
CA ILE A 206 -8.26 22.00 0.46
C ILE A 206 -9.16 23.20 0.15
N ASN A 207 -10.45 22.95 -0.11
CA ASN A 207 -11.53 23.91 0.12
C ASN A 207 -12.34 23.45 1.34
N ILE A 208 -11.79 23.63 2.54
CA ILE A 208 -12.61 23.51 3.75
C ILE A 208 -13.52 24.73 3.77
N ARG A 209 -14.73 24.61 3.23
CA ARG A 209 -15.81 25.54 3.59
C ARG A 209 -16.04 25.35 5.09
N SER A 210 -15.55 26.28 5.90
CA SER A 210 -16.07 26.48 7.24
C SER A 210 -17.55 26.80 7.10
N LYS A 211 -18.41 25.85 7.47
CA LYS A 211 -19.75 26.18 7.95
C LYS A 211 -19.70 26.18 9.47
#